data_AF-A0A9W6LUC1-F1
#
_entry.id   AF-A0A9W6LUC1-F1
#
_cell.length_a   1.000
_cell.length_b   1.000
_cell.length_c   1.000
_cell.angle_alpha   90.00
_cell.angle_beta   90.00
_cell.angle_gamma   90.00
#
_symmetry.space_group_name_H-M   'P 1'
#
loop_
_entity.id
_entity.type
_entity.pdbx_description
1 polymer ?
#
loop_
_entity_poly.entity_id
_entity_poly.type
_entity_poly.pdbx_seq_one_letter_code
_entity_poly.pdbx_strand_id
1 'polypeptide(L)'
;MTTRTNTEWLSALRETGQSQESAVKELRQLLHRAIFSFLSRKGATSAAGPSYDQDDLAEDCAQESVLLIQSKLDQFRGDSQFTTWAYSIAIRVTLNELRRRRWRTSAIEAARLGDAMPHWPIDNPGPERNLEQQQAWAILTELIETALTPLQRKALIAHAFQEMPLDLVAEWLGTNRNSLYKLIHDARKRLQAALLSRGVTHRELIAIFDTPRPERPYLEDGKKSFFTASND
;
A
#
# COMPACT_ATOMS: atom_id res chain seq x y z
N MET A 1 -11.20 -15.61 24.40
CA MET A 1 -12.18 -14.70 23.78
C MET A 1 -12.44 -13.60 24.79
N THR A 2 -12.31 -12.34 24.39
CA THR A 2 -12.62 -11.21 25.30
C THR A 2 -14.12 -11.14 25.52
N THR A 3 -14.50 -10.94 26.77
CA THR A 3 -15.89 -10.96 27.24
C THR A 3 -16.60 -9.62 27.07
N ARG A 4 -15.88 -8.53 26.77
CA ARG A 4 -16.47 -7.19 26.61
C ARG A 4 -17.29 -7.06 25.34
N THR A 5 -18.51 -6.56 25.51
CA THR A 5 -19.39 -6.03 24.48
C THR A 5 -18.86 -4.72 23.89
N ASN A 6 -19.43 -4.27 22.77
CA ASN A 6 -19.06 -3.00 22.14
C ASN A 6 -19.18 -1.81 23.11
N THR A 7 -20.27 -1.75 23.88
CA THR A 7 -20.53 -0.67 24.83
C THR A 7 -19.53 -0.65 25.97
N GLU A 8 -19.17 -1.82 26.51
CA GLU A 8 -18.17 -1.94 27.58
C GLU A 8 -16.77 -1.56 27.11
N TRP A 9 -16.41 -1.87 25.86
CA TRP A 9 -15.17 -1.39 25.27
C TRP A 9 -15.12 0.12 25.18
N LEU A 10 -16.19 0.74 24.67
CA LEU A 10 -16.26 2.19 24.49
C LEU A 10 -16.26 2.93 25.83
N SER A 11 -17.01 2.45 26.83
CA SER A 11 -17.04 3.08 28.16
C SER A 11 -15.68 3.00 28.83
N ALA A 12 -15.08 1.80 28.89
CA ALA A 12 -13.82 1.59 29.57
C ALA A 12 -12.65 2.35 28.91
N LEU A 13 -12.62 2.47 27.58
CA LEU A 13 -11.58 3.21 26.88
C LEU A 13 -11.72 4.74 26.98
N ARG A 14 -12.93 5.25 27.27
CA ARG A 14 -13.22 6.67 27.47
C ARG A 14 -13.07 7.15 28.92
N GLU A 15 -13.22 6.24 29.88
CA GLU A 15 -12.93 6.52 31.29
C GLU A 15 -11.46 6.90 31.49
N THR A 16 -11.13 7.43 32.68
CA THR A 16 -9.75 7.70 33.10
C THR A 16 -9.41 6.88 34.35
N GLY A 17 -8.14 6.49 34.48
CA GLY A 17 -7.65 5.72 35.63
C GLY A 17 -7.65 4.21 35.38
N GLN A 18 -7.82 3.41 36.44
CA GLN A 18 -7.53 1.98 36.40
C GLN A 18 -8.35 1.16 35.39
N SER A 19 -9.62 1.57 35.18
CA SER A 19 -10.53 0.95 34.19
C SER A 19 -10.00 1.10 32.76
N GLN A 20 -9.55 2.31 32.42
CA GLN A 20 -8.96 2.62 31.12
C GLN A 20 -7.64 1.89 30.90
N GLU A 21 -6.75 1.91 31.88
CA GLU A 21 -5.46 1.19 31.80
C GLU A 21 -5.66 -0.31 31.56
N SER A 22 -6.64 -0.91 32.24
CA SER A 22 -6.99 -2.32 32.07
C SER A 22 -7.54 -2.60 30.66
N ALA A 23 -8.46 -1.77 30.17
CA ALA A 23 -9.00 -1.90 28.81
C ALA A 23 -7.92 -1.71 27.73
N VAL A 24 -7.04 -0.73 27.89
CA VAL A 24 -5.88 -0.47 27.01
C VAL A 24 -4.95 -1.67 26.97
N LYS A 25 -4.62 -2.24 28.13
CA LYS A 25 -3.76 -3.42 28.24
C LYS A 25 -4.38 -4.63 27.56
N GLU A 26 -5.67 -4.87 27.78
CA GLU A 26 -6.39 -5.99 27.16
C GLU A 26 -6.50 -5.84 25.65
N LEU A 27 -6.82 -4.64 25.17
CA LEU A 27 -6.87 -4.34 23.73
C LEU A 27 -5.49 -4.54 23.09
N ARG A 28 -4.41 -4.06 23.73
CA ARG A 28 -3.05 -4.27 23.24
C ARG A 28 -2.72 -5.76 23.12
N GLN A 29 -3.01 -6.56 24.15
CA GLN A 29 -2.77 -8.01 24.13
C GLN A 29 -3.57 -8.74 23.02
N LEU A 30 -4.82 -8.32 22.81
CA LEU A 30 -5.64 -8.83 21.72
C LEU A 30 -5.02 -8.53 20.36
N LEU A 31 -4.66 -7.27 20.12
CA LEU A 31 -4.10 -6.82 18.86
C LEU A 31 -2.72 -7.46 18.62
N HIS A 32 -1.87 -7.53 19.64
CA HIS A 32 -0.58 -8.22 19.58
C HIS A 32 -0.73 -9.65 19.05
N ARG A 33 -1.61 -10.45 19.67
CA ARG A 33 -1.86 -11.84 19.24
C ARG A 33 -2.36 -11.92 17.81
N ALA A 34 -3.26 -11.01 17.43
CA ALA A 34 -3.85 -10.99 16.10
C ALA A 34 -2.83 -10.56 15.03
N ILE A 35 -1.98 -9.58 15.33
CA ILE A 35 -0.89 -9.10 14.47
C ILE A 35 0.19 -10.18 14.36
N PHE A 36 0.64 -10.76 15.48
CA PHE A 36 1.61 -11.85 15.48
C PHE A 36 1.13 -13.00 14.61
N SER A 37 -0.12 -13.45 14.80
CA SER A 37 -0.71 -14.50 13.96
C SER A 37 -0.76 -14.10 12.47
N PHE A 38 -1.09 -12.86 12.17
CA PHE A 38 -1.05 -12.32 10.81
C PHE A 38 0.37 -12.33 10.22
N LEU A 39 1.36 -11.90 10.98
CA LEU A 39 2.77 -11.88 10.58
C LEU A 39 3.31 -13.29 10.37
N SER A 40 3.04 -14.23 11.27
CA SER A 40 3.46 -15.64 11.13
C SER A 40 2.82 -16.29 9.90
N ARG A 41 1.53 -16.03 9.62
CA ARG A 41 0.86 -16.53 8.41
C ARG A 41 1.42 -15.92 7.13
N LYS A 42 1.77 -14.64 7.16
CA LYS A 42 2.39 -13.93 6.03
C LYS A 42 3.86 -14.35 5.82
N GLY A 43 4.52 -14.79 6.89
CA GLY A 43 5.92 -15.17 7.03
C GLY A 43 6.38 -16.45 6.36
N ALA A 44 5.61 -17.02 5.42
CA ALA A 44 6.14 -17.98 4.43
C ALA A 44 6.67 -17.29 3.15
N THR A 45 6.71 -15.95 3.12
CA THR A 45 7.25 -15.18 1.98
C THR A 45 8.26 -14.14 2.46
N SER A 46 9.50 -14.29 1.99
CA SER A 46 10.73 -13.52 2.32
C SER A 46 10.70 -12.02 1.99
N ALA A 47 9.66 -11.29 2.40
CA ALA A 47 9.52 -9.85 2.16
C ALA A 47 10.02 -8.98 3.34
N ALA A 48 10.33 -9.58 4.49
CA ALA A 48 10.99 -8.92 5.60
C ALA A 48 12.49 -9.23 5.51
N GLY A 49 13.33 -8.19 5.48
CA GLY A 49 14.79 -8.31 5.45
C GLY A 49 15.37 -9.00 6.71
N PRO A 50 16.68 -8.83 6.99
CA PRO A 50 17.38 -9.66 7.97
C PRO A 50 16.76 -9.55 9.37
N SER A 51 16.34 -10.72 9.88
CA SER A 51 16.09 -11.09 11.28
C SER A 51 15.62 -9.98 12.22
N TYR A 52 14.36 -9.55 12.09
CA TYR A 52 13.64 -8.92 13.20
C TYR A 52 12.81 -9.95 13.93
N ASP A 53 12.71 -9.83 15.26
CA ASP A 53 11.74 -10.61 16.01
C ASP A 53 10.32 -10.18 15.58
N GLN A 54 9.53 -11.16 15.12
CA GLN A 54 8.14 -10.94 14.74
C GLN A 54 7.30 -10.48 15.95
N ASP A 55 7.71 -10.88 17.14
CA ASP A 55 7.08 -10.51 18.41
C ASP A 55 7.27 -9.01 18.67
N ASP A 56 8.51 -8.51 18.60
CA ASP A 56 8.82 -7.07 18.75
C ASP A 56 8.01 -6.21 17.76
N LEU A 57 7.97 -6.61 16.49
CA LEU A 57 7.18 -5.91 15.48
C LEU A 57 5.67 -5.94 15.79
N ALA A 58 5.16 -7.06 16.29
CA ALA A 58 3.76 -7.19 16.66
C ALA A 58 3.43 -6.27 17.85
N GLU A 59 4.34 -6.16 18.82
CA GLU A 59 4.19 -5.32 20.00
C GLU A 59 4.20 -3.83 19.64
N ASP A 60 5.17 -3.39 18.85
CA ASP A 60 5.24 -2.01 18.33
C ASP A 60 3.93 -1.64 17.62
N CYS A 61 3.49 -2.49 16.69
CA CYS A 61 2.26 -2.25 15.93
C CYS A 61 1.02 -2.27 16.84
N ALA A 62 0.96 -3.13 17.84
CA ALA A 62 -0.16 -3.19 18.77
C ALA A 62 -0.27 -1.90 19.60
N GLN A 63 0.86 -1.38 20.10
CA GLN A 63 0.91 -0.12 20.83
C GLN A 63 0.45 1.07 19.96
N GLU A 64 1.00 1.22 18.76
CA GLU A 64 0.60 2.27 17.81
C GLU A 64 -0.90 2.17 17.46
N SER A 65 -1.40 0.94 17.28
CA SER A 65 -2.80 0.69 16.98
C SER A 65 -3.73 1.11 18.11
N VAL A 66 -3.38 0.84 19.37
CA VAL A 66 -4.20 1.24 20.53
C VAL A 66 -4.32 2.76 20.61
N LEU A 67 -3.21 3.50 20.45
CA LEU A 67 -3.21 4.96 20.43
C LEU A 67 -4.10 5.50 19.30
N LEU A 68 -3.97 4.92 18.11
CA LEU A 68 -4.78 5.31 16.95
C LEU A 68 -6.27 5.00 17.16
N ILE A 69 -6.59 3.85 17.75
CA ILE A 69 -7.96 3.45 18.08
C ILE A 69 -8.56 4.42 19.10
N GLN A 70 -7.85 4.76 20.17
CA GLN A 70 -8.29 5.74 21.17
C GLN A 70 -8.62 7.09 20.53
N SER A 71 -7.76 7.58 19.63
CA SER A 71 -8.02 8.83 18.89
C SER A 71 -9.21 8.78 17.92
N LYS A 72 -9.72 7.58 17.61
CA LYS A 72 -10.79 7.33 16.64
C LYS A 72 -12.02 6.68 17.25
N LEU A 73 -12.14 6.61 18.57
CA LEU A 73 -13.27 5.93 19.23
C LEU A 73 -14.62 6.50 18.76
N ASP A 74 -14.70 7.81 18.54
CA ASP A 74 -15.93 8.49 18.09
C ASP A 74 -16.31 8.15 16.63
N GLN A 75 -15.41 7.53 15.86
CA GLN A 75 -15.67 7.08 14.50
C GLN A 75 -16.23 5.64 14.45
N PHE A 76 -16.26 4.94 15.58
CA PHE A 76 -16.83 3.59 15.64
C PHE A 76 -18.36 3.65 15.64
N ARG A 77 -18.98 3.20 14.54
CA ARG A 77 -20.43 3.28 14.32
C ARG A 77 -21.24 2.14 14.92
N GLY A 78 -20.59 1.07 15.40
CA GLY A 78 -21.28 -0.12 15.92
C GLY A 78 -21.72 -1.14 14.87
N ASP A 79 -21.45 -0.93 13.58
CA ASP A 79 -21.83 -1.83 12.47
C ASP A 79 -21.18 -3.24 12.54
N SER A 80 -20.22 -3.44 13.44
CA SER A 80 -19.48 -4.69 13.66
C SER A 80 -19.08 -4.80 15.13
N GLN A 81 -18.46 -5.93 15.53
CA GLN A 81 -17.81 -5.99 16.84
C GLN A 81 -16.65 -4.97 16.90
N PHE A 82 -16.49 -4.32 18.05
CA PHE A 82 -15.43 -3.37 18.31
C PHE A 82 -14.05 -3.97 18.00
N THR A 83 -13.83 -5.22 18.40
CA THR A 83 -12.60 -5.97 18.16
C THR A 83 -12.34 -6.20 16.66
N THR A 84 -13.38 -6.39 15.84
CA THR A 84 -13.24 -6.50 14.37
C THR A 84 -12.80 -5.17 13.76
N TRP A 85 -13.41 -4.06 14.18
CA TRP A 85 -13.03 -2.73 13.73
C TRP A 85 -11.59 -2.38 14.16
N ALA A 86 -11.25 -2.62 15.43
CA ALA A 86 -9.91 -2.45 15.97
C ALA A 86 -8.87 -3.29 15.21
N TYR A 87 -9.19 -4.55 14.88
CA TYR A 87 -8.32 -5.42 14.09
C TYR A 87 -8.05 -4.84 12.69
N SER A 88 -9.05 -4.26 12.03
CA SER A 88 -8.84 -3.64 10.71
C SER A 88 -7.85 -2.48 10.75
N ILE A 89 -7.86 -1.69 11.83
CA ILE A 89 -6.91 -0.61 12.08
C ILE A 89 -5.52 -1.19 12.32
N ALA A 90 -5.42 -2.21 13.18
CA ALA A 90 -4.17 -2.87 13.49
C ALA A 90 -3.49 -3.47 12.25
N ILE A 91 -4.23 -4.18 11.40
CA ILE A 91 -3.70 -4.71 10.14
C ILE A 91 -3.24 -3.59 9.21
N ARG A 92 -3.95 -2.46 9.14
CA ARG A 92 -3.50 -1.31 8.34
C ARG A 92 -2.19 -0.73 8.88
N VAL A 93 -2.04 -0.58 10.19
CA VAL A 93 -0.80 -0.13 10.85
C VAL A 93 0.34 -1.10 10.52
N THR A 94 0.15 -2.39 10.76
CA THR A 94 1.16 -3.43 10.46
C THR A 94 1.55 -3.46 8.98
N LEU A 95 0.59 -3.34 8.05
CA LEU A 95 0.89 -3.31 6.62
C LEU A 95 1.67 -2.05 6.20
N ASN A 96 1.42 -0.91 6.86
CA ASN A 96 2.21 0.29 6.63
C ASN A 96 3.63 0.12 7.19
N GLU A 97 3.76 -0.44 8.39
CA GLU A 97 5.06 -0.66 9.02
C GLU A 97 5.92 -1.67 8.26
N LEU A 98 5.34 -2.78 7.81
CA LEU A 98 6.04 -3.74 6.92
C LEU A 98 6.53 -3.08 5.64
N ARG A 99 5.72 -2.20 5.04
CA ARG A 99 6.14 -1.42 3.87
C ARG A 99 7.31 -0.50 4.24
N ARG A 100 7.19 0.27 5.33
CA ARG A 100 8.28 1.14 5.80
C ARG A 100 9.58 0.39 6.06
N ARG A 101 9.52 -0.76 6.73
CA ARG A 101 10.70 -1.57 7.05
C ARG A 101 11.35 -2.15 5.80
N ARG A 102 10.57 -2.70 4.85
CA ARG A 102 11.08 -3.11 3.53
C ARG A 102 11.84 -1.97 2.88
N TRP A 103 11.27 -0.76 2.91
CA TRP A 103 11.92 0.43 2.39
C TRP A 103 13.15 0.87 3.15
N ARG A 104 13.22 0.77 4.49
CA ARG A 104 14.46 1.11 5.21
C ARG A 104 15.59 0.14 4.90
N THR A 105 15.31 -1.16 4.83
CA THR A 105 16.30 -2.17 4.41
C THR A 105 16.71 -1.95 2.96
N SER A 106 15.75 -1.70 2.06
CA SER A 106 16.03 -1.42 0.65
C SER A 106 16.61 -0.03 0.40
N ALA A 107 16.39 0.97 1.26
CA ALA A 107 16.91 2.33 1.10
C ALA A 107 18.39 2.42 1.44
N ILE A 108 18.90 1.56 2.34
CA ILE A 108 20.35 1.37 2.51
C ILE A 108 20.97 0.90 1.18
N GLU A 109 20.27 0.01 0.46
CA GLU A 109 20.71 -0.46 -0.86
C GLU A 109 20.43 0.57 -1.98
N ALA A 110 19.30 1.29 -1.94
CA ALA A 110 18.89 2.25 -2.97
C ALA A 110 19.59 3.61 -2.86
N ALA A 111 20.03 4.02 -1.66
CA ALA A 111 20.97 5.14 -1.50
C ALA A 111 22.29 4.89 -2.24
N ARG A 112 22.61 3.63 -2.53
CA ARG A 112 23.71 3.21 -3.40
C ARG A 112 23.39 3.30 -4.90
N LEU A 113 22.11 3.33 -5.29
CA LEU A 113 21.61 3.38 -6.68
C LEU A 113 21.24 4.80 -7.18
N GLY A 114 21.12 5.81 -6.32
CA GLY A 114 20.98 7.22 -6.70
C GLY A 114 19.59 7.66 -7.21
N ASP A 115 19.48 8.93 -7.66
CA ASP A 115 18.26 9.58 -8.18
C ASP A 115 17.82 9.06 -9.59
N ALA A 116 18.34 7.91 -10.04
CA ALA A 116 18.17 7.44 -11.42
C ALA A 116 16.72 7.01 -11.70
N MET A 117 16.22 7.39 -12.88
CA MET A 117 14.98 6.84 -13.42
C MET A 117 15.12 5.31 -13.56
N PRO A 118 14.15 4.51 -13.10
CA PRO A 118 14.19 3.08 -13.31
C PRO A 118 14.17 2.78 -14.82
N HIS A 119 14.83 1.69 -15.23
CA HIS A 119 14.66 1.19 -16.59
C HIS A 119 13.27 0.55 -16.74
N TRP A 120 12.61 0.82 -17.86
CA TRP A 120 11.37 0.12 -18.21
C TRP A 120 11.67 -1.37 -18.47
N PRO A 121 10.99 -2.32 -17.80
CA PRO A 121 11.11 -3.73 -18.11
C PRO A 121 10.46 -3.99 -19.49
N ILE A 122 11.27 -4.43 -20.46
CA ILE A 122 10.79 -4.79 -21.80
C ILE A 122 10.10 -6.17 -21.71
N ASP A 123 8.79 -6.17 -21.51
CA ASP A 123 7.96 -7.39 -21.50
C ASP A 123 7.62 -7.84 -22.92
N ASN A 124 8.57 -8.52 -23.58
CA ASN A 124 8.57 -9.06 -24.95
C ASN A 124 7.20 -9.19 -25.71
N PRO A 125 6.60 -8.11 -26.23
CA PRO A 125 5.33 -8.12 -26.93
C PRO A 125 5.56 -7.83 -28.42
N GLY A 126 6.49 -8.54 -29.08
CA GLY A 126 6.81 -8.31 -30.50
C GLY A 126 7.56 -6.99 -30.81
N PRO A 127 8.20 -6.88 -31.98
CA PRO A 127 9.16 -5.80 -32.28
C PRO A 127 8.54 -4.40 -32.44
N GLU A 128 7.35 -4.28 -33.05
CA GLU A 128 6.70 -2.97 -33.27
C GLU A 128 6.19 -2.36 -31.97
N ARG A 129 5.54 -3.16 -31.11
CA ARG A 129 5.03 -2.68 -29.81
C ARG A 129 6.15 -2.34 -28.84
N ASN A 130 7.28 -3.06 -28.92
CA ASN A 130 8.50 -2.68 -28.21
C ASN A 130 8.99 -1.28 -28.60
N LEU A 131 8.94 -0.92 -29.89
CA LEU A 131 9.36 0.40 -30.36
C LEU A 131 8.41 1.51 -29.86
N GLU A 132 7.11 1.31 -29.94
CA GLU A 132 6.11 2.28 -29.45
C GLU A 132 6.26 2.50 -27.93
N GLN A 133 6.43 1.43 -27.16
CA GLN A 133 6.66 1.52 -25.71
C GLN A 133 7.98 2.22 -25.37
N GLN A 134 9.05 1.95 -26.12
CA GLN A 134 10.34 2.63 -25.94
C GLN A 134 10.23 4.13 -26.24
N GLN A 135 9.54 4.51 -27.32
CA GLN A 135 9.32 5.91 -27.66
C GLN A 135 8.46 6.63 -26.61
N ALA A 136 7.36 6.00 -26.17
CA ALA A 136 6.51 6.53 -25.11
C ALA A 136 7.29 6.71 -23.79
N TRP A 137 8.14 5.74 -23.44
CA TRP A 137 9.00 5.81 -22.25
C TRP A 137 10.05 6.91 -22.35
N ALA A 138 10.68 7.09 -23.51
CA ALA A 138 11.65 8.15 -23.76
C ALA A 138 11.00 9.54 -23.61
N ILE A 139 9.82 9.74 -24.19
CA ILE A 139 9.05 10.98 -24.04
C ILE A 139 8.74 11.25 -22.56
N LEU A 140 8.25 10.25 -21.83
CA LEU A 140 7.91 10.41 -20.41
C LEU A 140 9.15 10.77 -19.58
N THR A 141 10.27 10.10 -19.82
CA THR A 141 11.55 10.34 -19.12
C THR A 141 12.03 11.77 -19.36
N GLU A 142 12.05 12.20 -20.63
CA GLU A 142 12.44 13.57 -20.99
C GLU A 142 11.54 14.62 -20.32
N LEU A 143 10.22 14.39 -20.28
CA LEU A 143 9.29 15.32 -19.63
C LEU A 143 9.49 15.37 -18.11
N ILE A 144 9.78 14.25 -17.46
CA ILE A 144 10.11 14.20 -16.03
C ILE A 144 11.40 14.98 -15.75
N GLU A 145 12.38 14.91 -16.65
CA GLU A 145 13.64 15.63 -16.52
C GLU A 145 13.53 17.13 -16.79
N THR A 146 12.71 17.54 -17.75
CA THR A 146 12.67 18.92 -18.24
C THR A 146 11.52 19.75 -17.69
N ALA A 147 10.35 19.16 -17.42
CA ALA A 147 9.15 19.91 -17.00
C ALA A 147 9.00 20.04 -15.47
N LEU A 148 9.73 19.24 -14.69
CA LEU A 148 9.62 19.20 -13.23
C LEU A 148 10.80 19.89 -12.53
N THR A 149 10.52 20.53 -11.40
CA THR A 149 11.61 21.00 -10.52
C THR A 149 12.37 19.79 -9.95
N PRO A 150 13.63 19.97 -9.49
CA PRO A 150 14.38 18.88 -8.87
C PRO A 150 13.64 18.21 -7.72
N LEU A 151 12.94 18.99 -6.89
CA LEU A 151 12.18 18.47 -5.75
C LEU A 151 10.93 17.69 -6.19
N GLN A 152 10.19 18.20 -7.20
CA GLN A 152 9.05 17.49 -7.79
C GLN A 152 9.47 16.16 -8.40
N ARG A 153 10.59 16.15 -9.13
CA ARG A 153 11.16 14.96 -9.75
C ARG A 153 11.52 13.90 -8.72
N LYS A 154 12.29 14.27 -7.68
CA LYS A 154 12.66 13.36 -6.59
C LYS A 154 11.44 12.76 -5.90
N ALA A 155 10.45 13.59 -5.54
CA ALA A 155 9.22 13.13 -4.92
C ALA A 155 8.43 12.16 -5.80
N LEU A 156 8.33 12.46 -7.11
CA LEU A 156 7.61 11.63 -8.07
C LEU A 156 8.34 10.29 -8.29
N ILE A 157 9.67 10.30 -8.48
CA ILE A 157 10.47 9.08 -8.66
C ILE A 157 10.36 8.18 -7.43
N ALA A 158 10.60 8.72 -6.23
CA ALA A 158 10.54 7.96 -5.00
C ALA A 158 9.15 7.34 -4.77
N HIS A 159 8.07 8.10 -4.97
CA HIS A 159 6.75 7.60 -4.68
C HIS A 159 6.14 6.74 -5.81
N ALA A 160 6.20 7.21 -7.05
CA ALA A 160 5.46 6.61 -8.16
C ALA A 160 6.21 5.46 -8.85
N PHE A 161 7.54 5.53 -8.89
CA PHE A 161 8.36 4.54 -9.59
C PHE A 161 9.03 3.58 -8.62
N GLN A 162 9.53 4.11 -7.51
CA GLN A 162 10.12 3.26 -6.49
C GLN A 162 9.02 2.65 -5.60
N GLU A 163 7.82 3.22 -5.47
CA GLU A 163 6.77 2.77 -4.54
C GLU A 163 7.08 3.06 -3.05
N MET A 164 7.93 4.05 -2.78
CA MET A 164 8.25 4.50 -1.43
C MET A 164 7.00 5.09 -0.74
N PRO A 165 6.71 4.70 0.52
CA PRO A 165 5.64 5.28 1.31
C PRO A 165 5.80 6.79 1.45
N LEU A 166 4.71 7.53 1.28
CA LEU A 166 4.71 8.99 1.30
C LEU A 166 5.26 9.60 2.59
N ASP A 167 5.09 8.94 3.73
CA ASP A 167 5.69 9.36 5.00
C ASP A 167 7.21 9.28 4.96
N LEU A 168 7.78 8.20 4.40
CA LEU A 168 9.23 8.09 4.24
C LEU A 168 9.76 9.08 3.20
N VAL A 169 9.03 9.30 2.10
CA VAL A 169 9.39 10.33 1.12
C VAL A 169 9.38 11.73 1.76
N ALA A 170 8.39 12.01 2.61
CA ALA A 170 8.30 13.29 3.32
C ALA A 170 9.48 13.47 4.28
N GLU A 171 9.82 12.44 5.05
CA GLU A 171 10.99 12.41 5.93
C GLU A 171 12.29 12.62 5.15
N TRP A 172 12.50 11.85 4.08
CA TRP A 172 13.69 11.93 3.23
C TRP A 172 13.89 13.31 2.58
N LEU A 173 12.79 13.96 2.18
CA LEU A 173 12.82 15.31 1.59
C LEU A 173 12.77 16.44 2.63
N GLY A 174 12.75 16.13 3.93
CA GLY A 174 12.66 17.13 5.00
C GLY A 174 11.36 17.96 4.96
N THR A 175 10.25 17.34 4.58
CA THR A 175 8.93 17.99 4.44
C THR A 175 7.84 17.25 5.21
N ASN A 176 6.59 17.72 5.15
CA ASN A 176 5.43 17.05 5.74
C ASN A 176 4.53 16.44 4.65
N ARG A 177 3.63 15.52 5.06
CA ARG A 177 2.74 14.80 4.14
C ARG A 177 1.88 15.73 3.29
N ASN A 178 1.30 16.79 3.87
CA ASN A 178 0.42 17.70 3.15
C ASN A 178 1.17 18.46 2.05
N SER A 179 2.36 18.95 2.38
CA SER A 179 3.26 19.60 1.40
C SER A 179 3.68 18.62 0.30
N LEU A 180 4.01 17.37 0.65
CA LEU A 180 4.37 16.34 -0.32
C LEU A 180 3.20 15.97 -1.23
N TYR A 181 1.98 15.83 -0.70
CA TYR A 181 0.78 15.57 -1.50
C TYR A 181 0.58 16.66 -2.55
N LYS A 182 0.66 17.93 -2.13
CA LYS A 182 0.56 19.08 -3.03
C LYS A 182 1.68 19.06 -4.08
N LEU A 183 2.92 18.80 -3.66
CA LEU A 183 4.09 18.73 -4.53
C LEU A 183 3.92 17.68 -5.63
N ILE A 184 3.50 16.46 -5.29
CA ILE A 184 3.27 15.37 -6.25
C ILE A 184 2.09 15.69 -7.16
N HIS A 185 1.02 16.24 -6.62
CA HIS A 185 -0.13 16.66 -7.41
C HIS A 185 0.26 17.74 -8.46
N ASP A 186 1.03 18.74 -8.05
CA ASP A 186 1.50 19.81 -8.94
C ASP A 186 2.48 19.26 -9.99
N ALA A 187 3.31 18.27 -9.64
CA ALA A 187 4.15 17.55 -10.59
C ALA A 187 3.31 16.81 -11.65
N ARG A 188 2.26 16.10 -11.25
CA ARG A 188 1.35 15.41 -12.19
C ARG A 188 0.66 16.38 -13.14
N LYS A 189 0.19 17.54 -12.64
CA LYS A 189 -0.41 18.58 -13.48
C LYS A 189 0.57 19.15 -14.51
N ARG A 190 1.82 19.39 -14.11
CA ARG A 190 2.88 19.87 -15.02
C ARG A 190 3.19 18.86 -16.11
N LEU A 191 3.31 17.57 -15.77
CA LEU A 191 3.51 16.51 -16.76
C LEU A 191 2.32 16.41 -17.72
N GLN A 192 1.09 16.46 -17.21
CA GLN A 192 -0.11 16.43 -18.05
C GLN A 192 -0.14 17.60 -19.05
N ALA A 193 0.17 18.81 -18.59
CA ALA A 193 0.25 19.98 -19.47
C ALA A 193 1.36 19.82 -20.52
N ALA A 194 2.54 19.32 -20.13
CA ALA A 194 3.67 19.13 -21.04
C ALA A 194 3.39 18.02 -22.09
N LEU A 195 2.69 16.96 -21.70
CA LEU A 195 2.21 15.92 -22.62
C LEU A 195 1.25 16.49 -23.66
N LEU A 196 0.25 17.25 -23.21
CA LEU A 196 -0.72 17.89 -24.11
C LEU A 196 -0.05 18.85 -25.10
N SER A 197 0.96 19.61 -24.67
CA SER A 197 1.75 20.47 -25.57
C SER A 197 2.52 19.70 -26.64
N ARG A 198 2.78 18.40 -26.44
CA ARG A 198 3.35 17.49 -27.46
C ARG A 198 2.30 16.79 -28.33
N GLY A 199 1.02 17.13 -28.14
CA GLY A 199 -0.08 16.46 -28.83
C GLY A 199 -0.35 15.04 -28.35
N VAL A 200 0.23 14.64 -27.21
CA VAL A 200 0.05 13.30 -26.63
C VAL A 200 -0.87 13.40 -25.42
N THR A 201 -1.92 12.60 -25.41
CA THR A 201 -2.80 12.49 -24.25
C THR A 201 -2.32 11.38 -23.30
N HIS A 202 -2.63 11.54 -22.02
CA HIS A 202 -2.40 10.50 -21.02
C HIS A 202 -3.11 9.16 -21.36
N ARG A 203 -4.28 9.21 -22.02
CA ARG A 203 -5.02 8.00 -22.40
C ARG A 203 -4.30 7.21 -23.49
N GLU A 204 -3.73 7.90 -24.48
CA GLU A 204 -2.91 7.28 -25.52
C GLU A 204 -1.66 6.63 -24.92
N LEU A 205 -0.99 7.31 -23.97
CA LEU A 205 0.13 6.70 -23.25
C LEU A 205 -0.29 5.45 -22.48
N ILE A 206 -1.41 5.46 -21.74
CA ILE A 206 -1.89 4.24 -21.06
C ILE A 206 -2.11 3.13 -22.08
N ALA A 207 -2.77 3.40 -23.21
CA ALA A 207 -3.08 2.37 -24.21
C ALA A 207 -1.83 1.67 -24.76
N ILE A 208 -0.70 2.39 -24.88
CA ILE A 208 0.60 1.83 -25.31
C ILE A 208 1.14 0.83 -24.28
N PHE A 209 0.95 1.11 -22.99
CA PHE A 209 1.45 0.30 -21.88
C PHE A 209 0.46 -0.77 -21.38
N ASP A 210 -0.84 -0.62 -21.61
CA ASP A 210 -1.86 -1.59 -21.20
C ASP A 210 -1.87 -2.77 -22.19
N THR A 211 -1.49 -3.96 -21.73
CA THR A 211 -1.78 -5.19 -22.49
C THR A 211 -3.30 -5.36 -22.50
N PRO A 212 -3.97 -5.68 -23.63
CA PRO A 212 -5.31 -6.22 -23.52
C PRO A 212 -5.19 -7.47 -22.65
N ARG A 213 -5.70 -7.40 -21.41
CA ARG A 213 -5.85 -8.56 -20.54
C ARG A 213 -6.56 -9.60 -21.42
N PRO A 214 -5.99 -10.80 -21.63
CA PRO A 214 -6.69 -11.81 -22.40
C PRO A 214 -8.06 -11.95 -21.76
N GLU A 215 -9.12 -11.82 -22.58
CA GLU A 215 -10.48 -12.07 -22.13
C GLU A 215 -10.42 -13.39 -21.36
N ARG A 216 -10.75 -13.36 -20.06
CA ARG A 216 -10.96 -14.62 -19.35
C ARG A 216 -12.01 -15.33 -20.20
N PRO A 217 -11.74 -16.53 -20.74
CA PRO A 217 -12.78 -17.25 -21.44
C PRO A 217 -13.93 -17.35 -20.46
N TYR A 218 -15.08 -16.78 -20.84
CA TYR A 218 -16.32 -17.05 -20.16
C TYR A 218 -16.41 -18.58 -20.14
N LEU A 219 -16.30 -19.18 -18.95
CA LEU A 219 -16.75 -20.54 -18.77
C LEU A 219 -18.24 -20.47 -19.10
N GLU A 220 -18.61 -20.94 -20.29
CA GLU A 220 -20.02 -21.11 -20.63
C GLU A 220 -20.65 -21.95 -19.53
N ASP A 221 -21.60 -21.33 -18.84
CA ASP A 221 -22.46 -21.95 -17.87
C ASP A 221 -23.08 -23.22 -18.46
N GLY A 222 -22.85 -24.34 -17.76
CA GLY A 222 -23.88 -25.31 -17.48
C GLY A 222 -24.61 -25.94 -18.67
N LYS A 223 -23.93 -26.82 -19.41
CA LYS A 223 -24.63 -28.02 -19.91
C LYS A 223 -24.58 -29.13 -18.86
N LYS A 224 -25.71 -29.23 -18.16
CA LYS A 224 -26.15 -30.41 -17.40
C LYS A 224 -26.02 -31.66 -18.28
N SER A 225 -25.02 -32.50 -18.05
CA SER A 225 -25.14 -33.92 -18.37
C SER A 225 -25.83 -34.61 -17.20
N PHE A 226 -27.15 -34.73 -17.35
CA PHE A 226 -27.96 -35.62 -16.54
C PHE A 226 -27.52 -37.06 -16.77
N PHE A 227 -27.25 -37.75 -15.66
CA PHE A 227 -27.31 -39.19 -15.54
C PHE A 227 -28.58 -39.71 -16.22
N THR A 228 -28.45 -40.61 -17.19
CA THR A 228 -29.49 -41.61 -17.51
C THR A 228 -28.82 -42.96 -17.65
N ALA A 229 -29.36 -43.90 -16.90
CA ALA A 229 -29.03 -45.31 -16.92
C ALA A 229 -29.67 -46.00 -18.14
N SER A 230 -28.99 -47.02 -18.66
CA SER A 230 -29.50 -48.19 -19.38
C SER A 230 -28.30 -49.16 -19.37
N ASN A 231 -28.28 -50.29 -18.66
CA ASN A 231 -29.18 -51.44 -18.71
C ASN A 231 -29.38 -51.93 -20.15
N ASP A 232 -28.37 -52.60 -20.69
CA ASP A 232 -28.39 -54.02 -21.08
C ASP A 232 -26.96 -54.56 -21.22
#